data_AF-A0A562GNU3-F1
#
_entry.id   AF-A0A562GNU3-F1
#
_cell.length_a   1.000
_cell.length_b   1.000
_cell.length_c   1.000
_cell.angle_alpha   90.00
_cell.angle_beta   90.00
_cell.angle_gamma   90.00
#
_symmetry.space_group_name_H-M   'P 1'
#
loop_
_entity.id
_entity.type
_entity.pdbx_description
1 polymer ?
#
loop_
_entity_poly.entity_id
_entity_poly.type
_entity_poly.pdbx_seq_one_letter_code
_entity_poly.pdbx_strand_id
1 'polypeptide(L)'
;MYKLIIGNVRVTVDDDSIKREQAAAYAKQAISAAGQQGKLLSHVGLSAGPDGIEVATTEKAGCRMIRKSVKQSMLDGILDAAQEKMYPSGTFSQKDSWFDSQTGQEWHGAEVDDARTEVLAKLEEWIKSASSTN
;
A
#
# COMPACT_ATOMS: atom_id res chain seq x y z
N MET A 1 -14.82 29.04 6.83
CA MET A 1 -14.61 27.73 7.47
C MET A 1 -15.13 26.62 6.57
N TYR A 2 -14.31 25.62 6.23
CA TYR A 2 -14.74 24.45 5.44
C TYR A 2 -14.08 23.15 5.92
N LYS A 3 -14.66 22.01 5.52
CA LYS A 3 -14.18 20.67 5.90
C LYS A 3 -13.86 19.86 4.66
N LEU A 4 -12.86 18.99 4.76
CA LEU A 4 -12.49 18.03 3.72
C LEU A 4 -11.98 16.73 4.35
N ILE A 5 -11.94 15.66 3.58
CA ILE A 5 -11.48 14.34 4.03
C ILE A 5 -10.31 13.93 3.13
N ILE A 6 -9.21 13.50 3.74
CA ILE A 6 -8.05 12.94 3.03
C ILE A 6 -7.80 11.54 3.58
N GLY A 7 -8.08 10.52 2.77
CA GLY A 7 -8.08 9.13 3.21
C GLY A 7 -9.08 8.92 4.36
N ASN A 8 -8.57 8.51 5.52
CA ASN A 8 -9.36 8.27 6.74
C ASN A 8 -9.31 9.42 7.76
N VAL A 9 -8.75 10.58 7.38
CA VAL A 9 -8.48 11.71 8.27
C VAL A 9 -9.43 12.86 7.95
N ARG A 10 -10.11 13.39 8.97
CA ARG A 10 -10.96 14.58 8.85
C ARG A 10 -10.10 15.84 8.89
N VAL A 11 -10.28 16.75 7.96
CA VAL A 11 -9.54 18.01 7.90
C VAL A 11 -10.54 19.16 8.07
N THR A 12 -10.28 20.05 9.02
CA THR A 12 -11.07 21.26 9.26
C THR A 12 -10.19 22.46 9.00
N VAL A 13 -10.71 23.40 8.21
CA VAL A 13 -10.04 24.64 7.87
C VAL A 13 -10.85 25.77 8.47
N ASP A 14 -10.28 26.42 9.48
CA ASP A 14 -10.95 27.43 10.27
C ASP A 14 -10.90 28.82 9.61
N ASP A 15 -9.99 29.02 8.65
CA ASP A 15 -9.81 30.27 7.91
C ASP A 15 -10.10 30.11 6.40
N ASP A 16 -10.97 30.97 5.85
CA ASP A 16 -11.34 30.96 4.42
C ASP A 16 -10.26 31.52 3.50
N SER A 17 -9.25 32.19 4.03
CA SER A 17 -8.07 32.63 3.27
C SER A 17 -7.20 31.46 2.80
N ILE A 18 -7.31 30.29 3.44
CA ILE A 18 -6.57 29.09 3.09
C ILE A 18 -7.25 28.39 1.91
N LYS A 19 -6.60 28.42 0.75
CA LYS A 19 -7.09 27.72 -0.45
C LYS A 19 -7.13 26.21 -0.22
N ARG A 20 -8.13 25.55 -0.83
CA ARG A 20 -8.35 24.10 -0.70
C ARG A 20 -7.13 23.25 -1.08
N GLU A 21 -6.39 23.67 -2.09
CA GLU A 21 -5.16 22.99 -2.53
C GLU A 21 -4.04 23.10 -1.50
N GLN A 22 -3.85 24.29 -0.91
CA GLN A 22 -2.90 24.51 0.17
C GLN A 22 -3.29 23.71 1.40
N ALA A 23 -4.56 23.76 1.81
CA ALA A 23 -5.07 22.94 2.91
C ALA A 23 -4.82 21.44 2.69
N ALA A 24 -5.03 20.95 1.47
CA ALA A 24 -4.78 19.55 1.13
C ALA A 24 -3.27 19.21 1.19
N ALA A 25 -2.39 20.10 0.76
CA ALA A 25 -0.95 19.90 0.82
C ALA A 25 -0.44 19.83 2.27
N TYR A 26 -0.81 20.81 3.11
CA TYR A 26 -0.42 20.84 4.53
C TYR A 26 -0.98 19.65 5.31
N ALA A 27 -2.24 19.27 5.07
CA ALA A 27 -2.83 18.10 5.70
C ALA A 27 -2.14 16.80 5.27
N LYS A 28 -1.79 16.63 3.98
CA LYS A 28 -1.01 15.46 3.52
C LYS A 28 0.38 15.40 4.16
N GLN A 29 1.06 16.54 4.28
CA GLN A 29 2.37 16.61 4.92
C GLN A 29 2.29 16.22 6.40
N ALA A 30 1.29 16.72 7.12
CA ALA A 30 1.06 16.37 8.52
C ALA A 30 0.73 14.88 8.72
N ILE A 31 -0.11 14.30 7.85
CA ILE A 31 -0.43 12.87 7.86
C ILE A 31 0.82 12.02 7.59
N SER A 32 1.65 12.42 6.61
CA SER A 32 2.89 11.71 6.28
C SER A 32 3.91 11.77 7.42
N ALA A 33 4.11 12.96 8.02
CA ALA A 33 5.01 13.14 9.16
C ALA A 33 4.58 12.34 10.39
N ALA A 34 3.27 12.31 10.69
CA ALA A 34 2.72 11.46 11.73
C ALA A 34 2.93 9.96 11.42
N GLY A 35 2.74 9.56 10.16
CA GLY A 35 2.97 8.20 9.69
C GLY A 35 4.42 7.73 9.87
N GLN A 36 5.41 8.60 9.62
CA GLN A 36 6.83 8.30 9.86
C GLN A 36 7.14 8.04 11.35
N GLN A 37 6.37 8.63 12.25
CA GLN A 37 6.48 8.41 13.70
C GLN A 37 5.60 7.24 14.19
N GLY A 38 4.94 6.52 13.27
CA GLY A 38 4.02 5.43 13.61
C GLY A 38 2.70 5.90 14.24
N LYS A 39 2.35 7.18 14.09
CA LYS A 39 1.12 7.78 14.59
C LYS A 39 0.09 7.85 13.49
N LEU A 40 -1.16 7.54 13.82
CA LEU A 40 -2.29 7.70 12.90
C LEU A 40 -3.13 8.88 13.35
N LEU A 41 -3.36 9.84 12.45
CA LEU A 41 -4.20 11.00 12.74
C LEU A 41 -5.67 10.65 12.49
N SER A 42 -6.56 11.18 13.33
CA SER A 42 -8.01 11.16 13.11
C SER A 42 -8.51 12.49 12.58
N HIS A 43 -7.84 13.58 12.96
CA HIS A 43 -8.21 14.93 12.57
C HIS A 43 -7.00 15.85 12.38
N VAL A 44 -7.10 16.77 11.43
CA VAL A 44 -6.16 17.87 11.21
C VAL A 44 -6.94 19.19 11.17
N GLY A 45 -6.61 20.12 12.05
CA GLY A 45 -7.10 21.50 12.03
C GLY A 45 -6.07 22.41 11.36
N LEU A 46 -6.55 23.31 10.49
CA LEU A 46 -5.73 24.29 9.79
C LEU A 46 -6.28 25.69 10.07
N SER A 47 -5.43 26.56 10.61
CA SER A 47 -5.74 27.96 10.93
C SER A 47 -4.66 28.89 10.37
N ALA A 48 -5.01 30.13 10.04
CA ALA A 48 -4.01 31.15 9.71
C ALA A 48 -3.43 31.72 11.02
N GLY A 49 -2.13 31.55 11.23
CA GLY A 49 -1.38 32.12 12.34
C GLY A 49 -0.53 33.32 11.91
N PRO A 50 0.16 33.97 12.87
CA PRO A 50 0.96 35.17 12.62
C PRO A 50 2.12 34.96 11.63
N ASP A 51 2.67 33.75 11.60
CA ASP A 51 3.85 33.38 10.80
C ASP A 51 3.54 32.42 9.64
N GLY A 52 2.26 32.08 9.41
CA GLY A 52 1.84 31.13 8.38
C GLY A 52 0.69 30.21 8.81
N ILE A 53 0.44 29.14 8.04
CA ILE A 53 -0.63 28.19 8.35
C ILE A 53 -0.21 27.32 9.54
N GLU A 54 -0.96 27.39 10.63
CA GLU A 54 -0.81 26.54 11.80
C GLU A 54 -1.57 25.23 11.60
N VAL A 55 -0.92 24.13 11.98
CA VAL A 55 -1.46 22.77 11.81
C VAL A 55 -1.64 22.10 13.17
N ALA A 56 -2.88 21.99 13.62
CA ALA A 56 -3.24 21.21 14.80
C ALA A 56 -3.53 19.76 14.38
N THR A 57 -2.93 18.76 15.03
CA THR A 57 -3.17 17.35 14.71
C THR A 57 -3.76 16.62 15.91
N THR A 58 -4.78 15.81 15.65
CA THR A 58 -5.39 14.94 16.66
C THR A 58 -5.12 13.49 16.30
N GLU A 59 -4.36 12.80 17.15
CA GLU A 59 -4.07 11.39 16.99
C GLU A 59 -5.33 10.53 17.18
N LYS A 60 -5.42 9.43 16.43
CA LYS A 60 -6.51 8.47 16.54
C LYS A 60 -6.25 7.57 17.75
N ALA A 61 -6.97 7.85 18.85
CA ALA A 61 -6.96 7.00 20.02
C ALA A 61 -7.41 5.56 19.67
N GLY A 62 -6.67 4.56 20.14
CA GLY A 62 -7.01 3.14 19.97
C GLY A 62 -6.63 2.51 18.63
N CYS A 63 -5.96 3.24 17.72
CA CYS A 63 -5.49 2.64 16.48
C CYS A 63 -4.19 1.86 16.75
N ARG A 64 -4.30 0.58 17.13
CA ARG A 64 -3.17 -0.35 16.94
C ARG A 64 -2.83 -0.29 15.46
N MET A 65 -1.65 0.22 15.12
CA MET A 65 -1.08 -0.07 13.80
C MET A 65 -1.19 -1.58 13.62
N ILE A 66 -1.85 -2.03 12.55
CA ILE A 66 -1.81 -3.43 12.15
C ILE A 66 -0.37 -3.68 11.71
N ARG A 67 0.50 -3.92 12.69
CA ARG A 67 1.88 -4.30 12.43
C ARG A 67 1.81 -5.72 11.92
N LYS A 68 2.13 -5.90 10.63
CA LYS A 68 2.41 -7.23 10.10
C LYS A 68 3.50 -7.85 10.97
N SER A 69 3.37 -9.14 11.30
CA SER A 69 4.50 -9.88 11.85
C SER A 69 5.59 -9.94 10.77
N VAL A 70 6.86 -10.12 11.18
CA VAL A 70 7.97 -10.33 10.23
C VAL A 70 7.63 -11.51 9.29
N LYS A 71 7.04 -12.57 9.85
CA LYS A 71 6.53 -13.72 9.09
C LYS A 71 5.52 -13.31 8.02
N GLN A 72 4.51 -12.52 8.35
CA GLN A 72 3.53 -12.05 7.36
C GLN A 72 4.18 -11.19 6.27
N SER A 73 5.08 -10.28 6.66
CA SER A 73 5.80 -9.43 5.70
C SER A 73 6.67 -10.25 4.74
N MET A 74 7.29 -11.34 5.22
CA MET A 74 8.08 -12.24 4.39
C MET A 74 7.20 -13.02 3.42
N LEU A 75 6.07 -13.56 3.89
CA LEU A 75 5.13 -14.30 3.05
C LEU A 75 4.55 -13.43 1.93
N ASP A 76 4.19 -12.19 2.25
CA ASP A 76 3.72 -11.23 1.23
C ASP A 76 4.81 -10.97 0.18
N GLY A 77 6.07 -10.75 0.59
CA GLY A 77 7.17 -10.55 -0.34
C GLY A 77 7.48 -11.76 -1.22
N ILE A 78 7.28 -12.98 -0.72
CA ILE A 78 7.39 -14.22 -1.51
C ILE A 78 6.31 -14.25 -2.60
N LEU A 79 5.07 -13.89 -2.25
CA LEU A 79 3.97 -13.85 -3.22
C LEU A 79 4.24 -12.81 -4.32
N ASP A 80 4.67 -11.61 -3.94
CA ASP A 80 5.00 -10.54 -4.88
C ASP A 80 6.12 -10.98 -5.86
N ALA A 81 7.18 -11.61 -5.33
CA ALA A 81 8.28 -12.12 -6.15
C ALA A 81 7.83 -13.25 -7.10
N ALA A 82 6.95 -14.13 -6.64
CA ALA A 82 6.38 -15.19 -7.47
C ALA A 82 5.49 -14.61 -8.58
N GLN A 83 4.66 -13.61 -8.27
CA GLN A 83 3.82 -12.93 -9.25
C GLN A 83 4.67 -12.26 -10.34
N GLU A 84 5.71 -11.51 -9.98
CA GLU A 84 6.60 -10.88 -10.97
C GLU A 84 7.34 -11.95 -11.82
N LYS A 85 7.72 -13.07 -11.22
CA LYS A 85 8.36 -14.16 -11.96
C LYS A 85 7.43 -14.82 -12.97
N MET A 86 6.15 -15.01 -12.61
CA MET A 86 5.14 -15.64 -13.47
C MET A 86 4.58 -14.65 -14.50
N TYR A 87 4.44 -13.38 -14.16
CA TYR A 87 3.88 -12.34 -15.01
C TYR A 87 4.84 -11.16 -15.11
N PRO A 88 5.99 -11.34 -15.79
CA PRO A 88 6.99 -10.29 -15.90
C PRO A 88 6.42 -9.06 -16.63
N SER A 89 6.64 -7.89 -16.05
CA SER A 89 6.07 -6.63 -16.52
C SER A 89 6.88 -5.95 -17.64
N GLY A 90 8.08 -6.47 -17.94
CA GLY A 90 9.01 -5.89 -18.93
C GLY A 90 8.53 -5.94 -20.38
N THR A 91 8.90 -4.93 -21.17
CA THR A 91 8.53 -4.80 -22.59
C THR A 91 9.06 -5.94 -23.47
N PHE A 92 10.19 -6.55 -23.11
CA PHE A 92 10.81 -7.67 -23.84
C PHE A 92 10.54 -9.04 -23.21
N SER A 93 9.64 -9.10 -22.23
CA SER A 93 9.34 -10.35 -21.55
C SER A 93 8.48 -11.24 -22.44
N GLN A 94 8.91 -12.49 -22.63
CA GLN A 94 8.08 -13.50 -23.29
C GLN A 94 6.97 -13.93 -22.31
N LYS A 95 5.82 -13.26 -22.43
CA LYS A 95 4.68 -13.49 -21.55
C LYS A 95 3.99 -14.81 -21.83
N ASP A 96 4.13 -15.36 -23.03
CA ASP A 96 3.38 -16.53 -23.46
C ASP A 96 4.23 -17.80 -23.56
N SER A 97 5.45 -17.80 -23.00
CA SER A 97 6.32 -18.98 -23.00
C SER A 97 6.85 -19.29 -21.60
N TRP A 98 7.23 -20.55 -21.40
CA TRP A 98 8.01 -21.00 -20.26
C TRP A 98 9.13 -21.91 -20.75
N PHE A 99 10.37 -21.59 -20.39
CA PHE A 99 11.55 -22.37 -20.77
C PHE A 99 12.17 -23.01 -19.53
N ASP A 100 12.30 -24.33 -19.55
CA ASP A 100 13.06 -25.08 -18.56
C ASP A 100 14.50 -25.27 -19.02
N SER A 101 15.43 -24.59 -18.34
CA SER A 101 16.85 -24.67 -18.65
C SER A 101 17.50 -26.03 -18.34
N GLN A 102 16.87 -26.87 -17.51
CA GLN A 102 17.43 -28.17 -17.14
C GLN A 102 17.14 -29.22 -18.22
N THR A 103 15.91 -29.24 -18.73
CA THR A 103 15.49 -30.20 -19.77
C THR A 103 15.59 -29.63 -21.19
N GLY A 104 15.70 -28.31 -21.32
CA GLY A 104 15.61 -27.60 -22.61
C GLY A 104 14.19 -27.55 -23.16
N GLN A 105 13.19 -27.96 -22.38
CA GLN A 105 11.79 -27.94 -22.80
C GLN A 105 11.23 -26.52 -22.78
N GLU A 106 10.38 -26.24 -23.76
CA GLU A 106 9.67 -24.97 -23.87
C GLU A 106 8.18 -25.26 -24.05
N TRP A 107 7.37 -24.55 -23.28
CA TRP A 107 5.91 -24.54 -23.38
C TRP A 107 5.45 -23.15 -23.82
N HIS A 108 4.28 -23.10 -24.48
CA HIS A 108 3.73 -21.86 -25.02
C HIS A 108 2.21 -21.77 -24.84
N GLY A 109 1.71 -20.54 -24.87
CA GLY A 109 0.29 -20.25 -24.98
C GLY A 109 -0.50 -20.59 -23.71
N ALA A 110 -1.73 -21.07 -23.89
CA ALA A 110 -2.71 -21.25 -22.81
C ALA A 110 -2.23 -22.23 -21.72
N GLU A 111 -1.48 -23.27 -22.07
CA GLU A 111 -0.95 -24.23 -21.10
C GLU A 111 -0.03 -23.55 -20.07
N VAL A 112 0.76 -22.57 -20.50
CA VAL A 112 1.63 -21.79 -19.62
C VAL A 112 0.81 -20.89 -18.70
N ASP A 113 -0.25 -20.26 -19.20
CA ASP A 113 -1.10 -19.36 -18.40
C ASP A 113 -1.94 -20.13 -17.38
N ASP A 114 -2.49 -21.28 -17.78
CA ASP A 114 -3.21 -22.20 -16.90
C ASP A 114 -2.29 -22.69 -15.76
N ALA A 115 -1.07 -23.13 -16.11
CA ALA A 115 -0.09 -23.58 -15.13
C ALA A 115 0.34 -22.45 -14.17
N ARG A 116 0.56 -21.22 -14.66
CA ARG A 116 0.90 -20.06 -13.81
C ARG A 116 -0.22 -19.74 -12.82
N THR A 117 -1.46 -19.72 -13.32
CA THR A 117 -2.65 -19.48 -12.49
C THR A 117 -2.78 -20.54 -11.40
N GLU A 118 -2.62 -21.81 -11.76
CA GLU A 118 -2.68 -22.92 -10.80
C GLU A 118 -1.58 -22.83 -9.72
N VAL A 119 -0.34 -22.56 -10.13
CA VAL A 119 0.80 -22.45 -9.21
C VAL A 119 0.63 -21.27 -8.25
N LEU A 120 0.20 -20.10 -8.74
CA LEU A 120 -0.04 -18.94 -7.88
C LEU A 120 -1.20 -19.19 -6.91
N ALA A 121 -2.29 -19.81 -7.36
CA ALA A 121 -3.41 -20.15 -6.50
C ALA A 121 -2.97 -21.07 -5.34
N LYS A 122 -2.20 -22.12 -5.64
CA LYS A 122 -1.64 -23.04 -4.63
C LYS A 122 -0.68 -22.34 -3.68
N LEU A 123 0.15 -21.42 -4.19
CA LEU A 123 1.05 -20.62 -3.36
C LEU A 123 0.27 -19.72 -2.39
N GLU A 124 -0.78 -19.05 -2.86
CA GLU A 124 -1.64 -18.24 -2.01
C GLU A 124 -2.35 -19.05 -0.92
N GLU A 125 -2.86 -20.23 -1.26
CA GLU A 125 -3.46 -21.16 -0.29
C GLU A 125 -2.44 -21.60 0.77
N TRP A 126 -1.22 -21.93 0.34
CA TRP A 126 -0.15 -22.25 1.27
C TRP A 126 0.19 -21.07 2.19
N ILE A 127 0.29 -19.85 1.67
CA ILE A 127 0.52 -18.64 2.48
C ILE A 127 -0.61 -18.43 3.49
N LYS A 128 -1.86 -18.60 3.08
CA LYS A 128 -3.05 -18.49 3.95
C LYS A 128 -3.02 -19.53 5.07
N SER A 129 -2.68 -20.78 4.77
CA SER A 129 -2.54 -21.83 5.79
C SER A 129 -1.36 -21.55 6.75
N ALA A 130 -0.21 -21.14 6.22
CA ALA A 130 0.99 -20.84 7.00
C ALA A 130 0.86 -19.60 7.89
N SER A 131 0.05 -18.62 7.49
CA SER A 131 -0.27 -17.42 8.28
C SER A 131 -1.31 -17.68 9.38
N SER A 132 -2.17 -18.69 9.20
CA SER A 132 -3.20 -19.08 10.17
C SER A 132 -2.68 -19.91 11.36
N THR A 133 -1.43 -20.40 11.30
CA THR A 133 -0.84 -21.26 12.35
C THR A 133 -0.14 -20.47 13.48
N ASN A 134 -0.70 -19.34 13.92
CA ASN A 134 -0.18 -18.56 15.06
C ASN A 134 -1.13 -18.63 16.26
#